data_AF-X0S704-F1
#
_entry.id   AF-X0S704-F1
#
_cell.length_a   1.000
_cell.length_b   1.000
_cell.length_c   1.000
_cell.angle_alpha   90.00
_cell.angle_beta   90.00
_cell.angle_gamma   90.00
#
_symmetry.space_group_name_H-M   'P 1'
#
loop_
_entity.id
_entity.type
_entity.pdbx_description
1 polymer ?
#
loop_
_entity_poly.entity_id
_entity_poly.type
_entity_poly.pdbx_seq_one_letter_code
_entity_poly.pdbx_strand_id
1 'polypeptide(L)'
;EDANLAKREVSDADKEAPVKLLASTYIPEEHRIRDSAHMPGYRVLTFAQVLKYGQFPLAEVLCEILDLGQEGMGCPVELEFSINMPQNPDRKSEFAFLQLRPMTARAELLQVKISDDEIASSFCVSSHALGNAEKNDMADILFVKPAGFDPAKTLQIAREIGELNAGLLSESRKYLLVGPGRWGSADRWLGIPVSWAQICGVGAMVETSSSELRADPSQGSHFFHNITTLGITYATVLDEASDFIDWNWLTSLPVANETTHVTHVRLDKQFNLKVDGRSSKCVMFI
;
A
#
# COMPACT_ATOMS: atom_id res chain seq x y z
N GLU A 1 -20.13 7.17 -1.57
CA GLU A 1 -19.47 8.46 -1.30
C GLU A 1 -19.41 9.42 -2.51
N ASP A 2 -19.78 9.00 -3.73
CA ASP A 2 -19.63 9.84 -4.94
C ASP A 2 -20.74 10.89 -5.21
N ALA A 3 -21.83 10.94 -4.44
CA ALA A 3 -23.01 11.75 -4.80
C ALA A 3 -22.79 13.28 -4.76
N ASN A 4 -21.75 13.74 -4.04
CA ASN A 4 -21.44 15.17 -3.86
C ASN A 4 -20.06 15.57 -4.43
N LEU A 5 -19.42 14.69 -5.20
CA LEU A 5 -18.08 14.91 -5.73
C LEU A 5 -18.12 14.94 -7.27
N ALA A 6 -17.59 16.01 -7.85
CA ALA A 6 -17.38 16.10 -9.30
C ALA A 6 -15.97 15.58 -9.64
N LYS A 7 -15.89 14.45 -10.35
CA LYS A 7 -14.64 13.96 -10.92
C LYS A 7 -14.36 14.72 -12.21
N ARG A 8 -13.19 15.35 -12.31
CA ARG A 8 -12.79 16.16 -13.46
C ARG A 8 -11.35 15.88 -13.83
N GLU A 9 -11.06 15.95 -15.12
CA GLU A 9 -9.69 15.90 -15.61
C GLU A 9 -8.96 17.20 -15.26
N VAL A 10 -7.65 17.10 -15.02
CA VAL A 10 -6.80 18.27 -14.68
C VAL A 10 -6.81 19.30 -15.81
N SER A 11 -6.90 18.84 -17.07
CA SER A 11 -7.03 19.70 -18.25
C SER A 11 -8.28 20.58 -18.22
N ASP A 12 -9.38 20.09 -17.63
CA ASP A 12 -10.65 20.80 -17.62
C ASP A 12 -10.70 21.85 -16.50
N ALA A 13 -9.82 21.73 -15.50
CA ALA A 13 -9.74 22.60 -14.33
C ALA A 13 -8.48 23.50 -14.32
N ASP A 14 -7.79 23.63 -15.46
CA ASP A 14 -6.51 24.34 -15.61
C ASP A 14 -6.53 25.81 -15.12
N LYS A 15 -7.71 26.44 -15.13
CA LYS A 15 -7.93 27.82 -14.71
C LYS A 15 -8.30 27.97 -13.24
N GLU A 16 -8.62 26.87 -12.57
CA GLU A 16 -9.09 26.86 -11.19
C GLU A 16 -7.93 27.02 -10.21
N ALA A 17 -8.21 27.66 -9.06
CA ALA A 17 -7.18 27.98 -8.08
C ALA A 17 -6.40 26.74 -7.59
N PRO A 18 -7.03 25.59 -7.27
CA PRO A 18 -6.28 24.41 -6.81
C PRO A 18 -5.28 23.90 -7.84
N VAL A 19 -5.66 23.82 -9.13
CA VAL A 19 -4.75 23.36 -10.19
C VAL A 19 -3.63 24.37 -10.42
N LYS A 20 -3.94 25.67 -10.42
CA LYS A 20 -2.90 26.71 -10.55
C LYS A 20 -1.88 26.71 -9.42
N LEU A 21 -2.32 26.43 -8.19
CA LEU A 21 -1.45 26.40 -7.02
C LEU A 21 -0.61 25.12 -6.94
N LEU A 22 -1.14 23.98 -7.42
CA LEU A 22 -0.55 22.67 -7.16
C LEU A 22 0.11 22.02 -8.39
N ALA A 23 -0.12 22.55 -9.60
CA ALA A 23 0.42 21.98 -10.83
C ALA A 23 1.73 22.64 -11.29
N SER A 24 2.61 21.81 -11.86
CA SER A 24 3.65 22.22 -12.80
C SER A 24 3.12 22.10 -14.25
N THR A 25 3.93 22.52 -15.22
CA THR A 25 3.60 22.43 -16.64
C THR A 25 4.61 21.57 -17.38
N TYR A 26 4.14 20.53 -18.07
CA TYR A 26 4.91 19.77 -19.03
C TYR A 26 4.90 20.46 -20.39
N ILE A 27 6.10 20.60 -20.97
CA ILE A 27 6.35 21.25 -22.25
C ILE A 27 6.87 20.17 -23.21
N PRO A 28 6.06 19.72 -24.18
CA PRO A 28 6.45 18.68 -25.12
C PRO A 28 7.69 19.03 -25.93
N GLU A 29 7.81 20.30 -26.34
CA GLU A 29 8.91 20.79 -27.18
C GLU A 29 10.26 20.69 -26.48
N GLU A 30 10.28 20.81 -25.15
CA GLU A 30 11.48 20.69 -24.32
C GLU A 30 11.61 19.33 -23.65
N HIS A 31 10.58 18.48 -23.76
CA HIS A 31 10.41 17.23 -23.04
C HIS A 31 10.68 17.38 -21.52
N ARG A 32 10.23 18.49 -20.93
CA ARG A 32 10.57 18.90 -19.56
C ARG A 32 9.36 19.41 -18.78
N ILE A 33 9.36 19.16 -17.48
CA ILE A 33 8.39 19.75 -16.54
C ILE A 33 9.02 21.01 -15.94
N ARG A 34 8.27 22.11 -15.95
CA ARG A 34 8.64 23.37 -15.31
C ARG A 34 7.65 23.69 -14.19
N ASP A 35 8.17 24.11 -13.04
CA ASP A 35 7.39 24.38 -11.83
C ASP A 35 6.66 25.73 -11.88
N SER A 36 5.83 25.91 -12.90
CA SER A 36 4.96 27.08 -13.06
C SER A 36 3.68 26.67 -13.76
N ALA A 37 2.53 27.05 -13.21
CA ALA A 37 1.22 26.89 -13.84
C ALA A 37 0.82 28.08 -14.72
N HIS A 38 1.69 29.07 -14.93
CA HIS A 38 1.37 30.30 -15.68
C HIS A 38 1.83 30.27 -17.13
N MET A 39 2.35 29.13 -17.60
CA MET A 39 2.86 28.97 -18.96
C MET A 39 2.00 28.03 -19.82
N PRO A 40 2.08 28.14 -21.15
CA PRO A 40 1.46 27.19 -22.08
C PRO A 40 2.05 25.79 -21.90
N GLY A 41 1.21 24.75 -22.03
CA GLY A 41 1.60 23.35 -21.91
C GLY A 41 0.57 22.53 -21.14
N TYR A 42 0.92 21.29 -20.84
CA TYR A 42 0.03 20.34 -20.15
C TYR A 42 0.22 20.43 -18.64
N ARG A 43 -0.89 20.56 -17.90
CA ARG A 43 -0.85 20.62 -16.43
C ARG A 43 -0.55 19.24 -15.85
N VAL A 44 0.39 19.20 -14.91
CA VAL A 44 0.74 17.99 -14.16
C VAL A 44 0.78 18.34 -12.68
N LEU A 45 0.05 17.61 -11.84
CA LEU A 45 0.07 17.83 -10.39
C LEU A 45 1.41 17.37 -9.80
N THR A 46 2.15 18.29 -9.19
CA THR A 46 3.49 18.03 -8.63
C THR A 46 3.66 18.58 -7.23
N PHE A 47 2.77 19.46 -6.78
CA PHE A 47 2.84 20.15 -5.49
C PHE A 47 4.12 20.97 -5.29
N ALA A 48 4.87 21.29 -6.36
CA ALA A 48 6.15 21.97 -6.27
C ALA A 48 6.07 23.33 -5.55
N GLN A 49 4.99 24.09 -5.75
CA GLN A 49 4.80 25.39 -5.08
C GLN A 49 4.75 25.27 -3.54
N VAL A 50 4.23 24.15 -3.04
CA VAL A 50 4.13 23.88 -1.60
C VAL A 50 5.43 23.24 -1.11
N LEU A 51 5.85 22.13 -1.72
CA LEU A 51 6.94 21.30 -1.21
C LEU A 51 8.35 21.82 -1.51
N LYS A 52 8.53 22.56 -2.61
CA LYS A 52 9.84 23.06 -3.06
C LYS A 52 10.01 24.56 -2.83
N TYR A 53 8.94 25.33 -3.08
CA TYR A 53 8.98 26.79 -2.96
C TYR A 53 8.38 27.32 -1.64
N GLY A 54 7.79 26.45 -0.83
CA GLY A 54 7.34 26.81 0.52
C GLY A 54 6.23 27.87 0.55
N GLN A 55 5.33 27.92 -0.45
CA GLN A 55 4.17 28.83 -0.41
C GLN A 55 3.30 28.63 0.83
N PHE A 56 3.30 27.42 1.37
CA PHE A 56 2.74 27.06 2.66
C PHE A 56 3.72 26.11 3.35
N PRO A 57 4.03 26.30 4.65
CA PRO A 57 5.00 25.46 5.38
C PRO A 57 4.39 24.11 5.75
N LEU A 58 3.99 23.34 4.74
CA LEU A 58 3.24 22.10 4.94
C LEU A 58 4.06 21.06 5.70
N ALA A 59 5.31 20.86 5.28
CA ALA A 59 6.17 19.84 5.85
C ALA A 59 6.45 20.14 7.33
N GLU A 60 6.77 21.39 7.66
CA GLU A 60 7.06 21.82 9.02
C GLU A 60 5.84 21.65 9.93
N VAL A 61 4.67 22.11 9.47
CA VAL A 61 3.40 21.97 10.21
C VAL A 61 3.05 20.50 10.44
N LEU A 62 3.22 19.64 9.43
CA LEU A 62 2.93 18.21 9.58
C LEU A 62 3.88 17.53 10.57
N CYS A 63 5.20 17.81 10.50
CA CYS A 63 6.15 17.26 11.45
C CYS A 63 5.79 17.65 12.89
N GLU A 64 5.55 18.94 13.15
CA GLU A 64 5.22 19.43 14.48
C GLU A 64 3.91 18.82 15.02
N ILE A 65 2.89 18.71 14.17
CA ILE A 65 1.60 18.13 14.56
C ILE A 65 1.72 16.63 14.85
N LEU A 66 2.48 15.88 14.04
CA LEU A 66 2.68 14.45 14.25
C LEU A 66 3.45 14.19 15.54
N ASP A 67 4.48 14.99 15.84
CA ASP A 67 5.24 14.91 17.10
C ASP A 67 4.34 15.19 18.31
N LEU A 68 3.55 16.27 18.26
CA LEU A 68 2.59 16.62 19.31
C LEU A 68 1.50 15.56 19.48
N GLY A 69 0.98 15.02 18.38
CA GLY A 69 -0.02 13.96 18.39
C GLY A 69 0.52 12.68 19.02
N GLN A 70 1.77 12.32 18.67
CA GLN A 70 2.44 11.17 19.25
C GLN A 70 2.70 11.34 20.75
N GLU A 71 3.17 12.51 21.18
CA GLU A 71 3.37 12.82 22.61
C GLU A 71 2.04 12.77 23.37
N GLY A 72 0.99 13.41 22.84
CA GLY A 72 -0.31 13.48 23.49
C GLY A 72 -1.06 12.14 23.56
N MET A 73 -0.88 11.26 22.57
CA MET A 73 -1.53 9.95 22.52
C MET A 73 -0.64 8.81 23.04
N GLY A 74 0.65 9.05 23.30
CA GLY A 74 1.60 8.05 23.79
C GLY A 74 1.91 6.93 22.79
N CYS A 75 1.60 7.12 21.51
CA CYS A 75 1.81 6.17 20.41
C CYS A 75 1.84 6.91 19.07
N PRO A 76 2.39 6.32 18.00
CA PRO A 76 2.32 6.91 16.66
C PRO A 76 0.88 7.24 16.26
N VAL A 77 0.69 8.31 15.48
CA VAL A 77 -0.63 8.81 15.10
C VAL A 77 -0.77 8.95 13.58
N GLU A 78 -2.00 8.78 13.11
CA GLU A 78 -2.42 9.11 11.75
C GLU A 78 -3.22 10.40 11.77
N LEU A 79 -2.93 11.30 10.81
CA LEU A 79 -3.55 12.62 10.68
C LEU A 79 -4.21 12.75 9.30
N GLU A 80 -5.50 13.07 9.29
CA GLU A 80 -6.19 13.60 8.11
C GLU A 80 -6.38 15.11 8.28
N PHE A 81 -6.07 15.86 7.23
CA PHE A 81 -6.10 17.31 7.24
C PHE A 81 -6.64 17.88 5.93
N SER A 82 -7.02 19.16 5.97
CA SER A 82 -7.30 19.95 4.79
C SER A 82 -6.64 21.32 4.92
N ILE A 83 -6.37 21.94 3.76
CA ILE A 83 -5.74 23.25 3.70
C ILE A 83 -6.57 24.13 2.79
N ASN A 84 -6.95 25.30 3.31
CA ASN A 84 -7.52 26.36 2.52
C ASN A 84 -6.40 27.34 2.14
N MET A 85 -6.12 27.49 0.85
CA MET A 85 -5.11 28.42 0.33
C MET A 85 -5.80 29.53 -0.49
N PRO A 86 -6.22 30.63 0.16
CA PRO A 86 -6.92 31.71 -0.51
C PRO A 86 -5.99 32.42 -1.51
N GLN A 87 -6.54 32.83 -2.65
CA GLN A 87 -5.83 33.62 -3.66
C GLN A 87 -5.65 35.09 -3.24
N ASN A 88 -6.41 35.54 -2.24
CA ASN A 88 -6.32 36.90 -1.73
C ASN A 88 -5.12 37.00 -0.76
N PRO A 89 -4.11 37.85 -1.03
CA PRO A 89 -2.95 38.05 -0.15
C PRO A 89 -3.33 38.49 1.27
N ASP A 90 -4.50 39.14 1.44
CA ASP A 90 -4.98 39.62 2.73
C ASP A 90 -5.58 38.51 3.60
N ARG A 91 -5.84 37.32 3.03
CA ARG A 91 -6.33 36.16 3.77
C ARG A 91 -5.20 35.17 3.98
N LYS A 92 -5.04 34.74 5.23
CA LYS A 92 -4.06 33.70 5.58
C LYS A 92 -4.58 32.33 5.15
N SER A 93 -3.66 31.44 4.79
CA SER A 93 -3.98 30.02 4.63
C SER A 93 -4.44 29.41 5.95
N GLU A 94 -5.39 28.48 5.88
CA GLU A 94 -5.96 27.82 7.04
C GLU A 94 -5.62 26.33 6.96
N PHE A 95 -5.06 25.77 8.04
CA PHE A 95 -4.85 24.34 8.21
C PHE A 95 -5.94 23.81 9.14
N ALA A 96 -6.69 22.81 8.69
CA ALA A 96 -7.79 22.23 9.45
C ALA A 96 -7.53 20.74 9.70
N PHE A 97 -7.60 20.36 10.98
CA PHE A 97 -7.65 18.98 11.42
C PHE A 97 -8.98 18.37 11.02
N LEU A 98 -8.96 17.30 10.23
CA LEU A 98 -10.15 16.52 9.92
C LEU A 98 -10.24 15.33 10.87
N GLN A 99 -9.11 14.69 11.14
CA GLN A 99 -9.04 13.52 12.00
C GLN A 99 -7.63 13.32 12.55
N LEU A 100 -7.54 12.91 13.82
CA LEU A 100 -6.30 12.44 14.43
C LEU A 100 -6.62 11.13 15.15
N ARG A 101 -5.94 10.05 14.78
CA ARG A 101 -6.17 8.71 15.34
C ARG A 101 -4.85 8.13 15.86
N PRO A 102 -4.86 7.46 17.02
CA PRO A 102 -3.73 6.65 17.42
C PRO A 102 -3.61 5.47 16.45
N MET A 103 -2.43 5.24 15.89
CA MET A 103 -2.14 3.99 15.22
C MET A 103 -2.08 2.92 16.33
N THR A 104 -2.97 1.94 16.28
CA THR A 104 -3.16 0.96 17.37
C THR A 104 -1.86 0.25 17.74
N ALA A 105 -1.23 0.71 18.82
CA ALA A 105 0.02 0.19 19.40
C ALA A 105 -0.10 -1.18 20.09
N ARG A 106 -1.26 -1.87 20.01
CA ARG A 106 -1.41 -3.20 20.61
C ARG A 106 -0.47 -4.23 19.98
N ALA A 107 -0.18 -4.05 18.69
CA ALA A 107 0.79 -4.82 17.96
C ALA A 107 2.20 -4.59 18.50
N GLU A 108 2.68 -3.33 18.53
CA GLU A 108 4.08 -2.96 18.88
C GLU A 108 4.54 -3.31 20.31
N LEU A 109 3.62 -3.60 21.23
CA LEU A 109 3.96 -4.09 22.58
C LEU A 109 4.45 -5.54 22.58
N LEU A 110 4.10 -6.33 21.56
CA LEU A 110 4.64 -7.68 21.39
C LEU A 110 6.11 -7.58 20.99
N GLN A 111 7.02 -7.96 21.88
CA GLN A 111 8.40 -8.22 21.49
C GLN A 111 8.44 -9.49 20.64
N VAL A 112 8.32 -9.34 19.33
CA VAL A 112 8.52 -10.43 18.39
C VAL A 112 10.02 -10.61 18.21
N LYS A 113 10.53 -11.79 18.58
CA LYS A 113 11.90 -12.19 18.27
C LYS A 113 11.86 -13.20 17.13
N ILE A 114 12.62 -12.87 16.09
CA ILE A 114 12.88 -13.72 14.94
C ILE A 114 14.28 -14.33 15.14
N SER A 115 14.37 -15.65 15.21
CA SER A 115 15.65 -16.35 15.35
C SER A 115 16.27 -16.69 13.99
N ASP A 116 17.58 -16.94 13.98
CA ASP A 116 18.28 -17.37 12.76
C ASP A 116 17.78 -18.74 12.26
N ASP A 117 17.35 -19.63 13.17
CA ASP A 117 16.74 -20.93 12.82
C ASP A 117 15.37 -20.77 12.14
N GLU A 118 14.59 -19.76 12.54
CA GLU A 118 13.31 -19.42 11.91
C GLU A 118 13.53 -18.83 10.51
N ILE A 119 14.56 -18.01 10.35
CA ILE A 119 14.97 -17.50 9.02
C ILE A 119 15.41 -18.68 8.14
N ALA A 120 16.22 -19.60 8.65
CA ALA A 120 16.73 -20.74 7.90
C ALA A 120 15.64 -21.74 7.47
N SER A 121 14.54 -21.85 8.23
CA SER A 121 13.40 -22.72 7.94
C SER A 121 12.24 -22.02 7.21
N SER A 122 12.40 -20.74 6.90
CA SER A 122 11.35 -19.93 6.27
C SER A 122 11.20 -20.17 4.77
N PHE A 123 9.96 -20.08 4.29
CA PHE A 123 9.65 -20.02 2.86
C PHE A 123 9.51 -18.57 2.35
N CYS A 124 9.45 -17.59 3.26
CA CYS A 124 9.38 -16.17 2.94
C CYS A 124 10.12 -15.35 4.00
N VAL A 125 11.03 -14.49 3.54
CA VAL A 125 11.74 -13.48 4.35
C VAL A 125 11.61 -12.12 3.66
N SER A 126 11.29 -11.11 4.45
CA SER A 126 11.25 -9.72 3.99
C SER A 126 11.88 -8.81 5.04
N SER A 127 12.70 -7.86 4.59
CA SER A 127 13.23 -6.77 5.40
C SER A 127 12.38 -5.49 5.33
N HIS A 128 11.25 -5.56 4.62
CA HIS A 128 10.31 -4.46 4.41
C HIS A 128 8.89 -4.90 4.77
N ALA A 129 8.61 -4.98 6.07
CA ALA A 129 7.32 -5.38 6.60
C ALA A 129 6.65 -4.31 7.46
N LEU A 130 5.32 -4.27 7.35
CA LEU A 130 4.42 -3.43 8.11
C LEU A 130 3.52 -4.29 8.99
N GLY A 131 3.37 -3.85 10.23
CA GLY A 131 2.68 -4.56 11.31
C GLY A 131 3.66 -5.05 12.38
N ASN A 132 3.12 -5.63 13.45
CA ASN A 132 3.91 -6.30 14.49
C ASN A 132 3.08 -7.42 15.10
N ALA A 133 3.35 -8.66 14.71
CA ALA A 133 2.47 -9.78 15.02
C ALA A 133 3.21 -11.11 15.03
N GLU A 134 2.69 -12.04 15.84
CA GLU A 134 2.97 -13.47 15.76
C GLU A 134 1.63 -14.16 15.53
N LYS A 135 1.45 -14.79 14.35
CA LYS A 135 0.22 -15.45 13.92
C LYS A 135 0.52 -16.88 13.51
N ASN A 136 -0.41 -17.79 13.82
CA ASN A 136 -0.37 -19.18 13.41
C ASN A 136 -1.77 -19.68 12.98
N ASP A 137 -2.62 -18.78 12.47
CA ASP A 137 -4.03 -19.05 12.16
C ASP A 137 -4.30 -19.32 10.67
N MET A 138 -3.27 -19.34 9.82
CA MET A 138 -3.40 -19.45 8.37
C MET A 138 -2.76 -20.75 7.84
N ALA A 139 -3.48 -21.43 6.95
CA ALA A 139 -3.00 -22.61 6.22
C ALA A 139 -3.18 -22.48 4.70
N ASP A 140 -3.89 -21.45 4.23
CA ASP A 140 -4.18 -21.23 2.82
C ASP A 140 -3.32 -20.11 2.28
N ILE A 141 -2.78 -20.34 1.08
CA ILE A 141 -1.97 -19.37 0.37
C ILE A 141 -2.60 -19.19 -1.01
N LEU A 142 -2.95 -17.95 -1.32
CA LEU A 142 -3.30 -17.51 -2.67
C LEU A 142 -2.09 -16.81 -3.25
N PHE A 143 -1.59 -17.27 -4.40
CA PHE A 143 -0.52 -16.58 -5.09
C PHE A 143 -0.82 -16.40 -6.57
N VAL A 144 -0.41 -15.25 -7.10
CA VAL A 144 -0.44 -14.99 -8.54
C VAL A 144 0.70 -15.78 -9.17
N LYS A 145 0.41 -16.56 -10.21
CA LYS A 145 1.38 -17.39 -10.91
C LYS A 145 2.49 -16.50 -11.48
N PRO A 146 3.77 -16.70 -11.07
CA PRO A 146 4.87 -15.92 -11.64
C PRO A 146 5.07 -16.20 -13.13
N ALA A 147 4.90 -17.47 -13.51
CA ALA A 147 5.00 -17.91 -14.90
C ALA A 147 3.77 -17.43 -15.69
N GLY A 148 4.00 -16.52 -16.64
CA GLY A 148 2.94 -15.99 -17.50
C GLY A 148 2.17 -14.82 -16.89
N PHE A 149 2.72 -14.16 -15.86
CA PHE A 149 2.20 -12.87 -15.42
C PHE A 149 2.20 -11.87 -16.58
N ASP A 150 1.09 -11.16 -16.76
CA ASP A 150 0.92 -10.12 -17.78
C ASP A 150 0.26 -8.91 -17.11
N PRO A 151 0.93 -7.74 -17.05
CA PRO A 151 0.38 -6.51 -16.51
C PRO A 151 -0.97 -6.10 -17.15
N ALA A 152 -1.25 -6.52 -18.39
CA ALA A 152 -2.53 -6.27 -19.05
C ALA A 152 -3.69 -7.12 -18.47
N LYS A 153 -3.39 -8.16 -17.69
CA LYS A 153 -4.36 -9.09 -17.09
C LYS A 153 -4.66 -8.79 -15.63
N THR A 154 -4.07 -7.76 -15.04
CA THR A 154 -4.25 -7.38 -13.62
C THR A 154 -5.72 -7.22 -13.20
N LEU A 155 -6.59 -6.74 -14.10
CA LEU A 155 -8.04 -6.66 -13.84
C LEU A 155 -8.72 -8.03 -13.76
N GLN A 156 -8.25 -9.01 -14.54
CA GLN A 156 -8.75 -10.39 -14.50
C GLN A 156 -8.26 -11.07 -13.23
N ILE A 157 -6.98 -10.90 -12.91
CA ILE A 157 -6.37 -11.38 -11.67
C ILE A 157 -7.16 -10.87 -10.45
N ALA A 158 -7.48 -9.58 -10.38
CA ALA A 158 -8.27 -9.02 -9.28
C ALA A 158 -9.66 -9.69 -9.13
N ARG A 159 -10.30 -10.08 -10.24
CA ARG A 159 -11.58 -10.80 -10.22
C ARG A 159 -11.42 -12.23 -9.72
N GLU A 160 -10.44 -12.96 -10.24
CA GLU A 160 -10.12 -14.34 -9.81
C GLU A 160 -9.81 -14.40 -8.32
N ILE A 161 -9.07 -13.42 -7.79
CA ILE A 161 -8.82 -13.28 -6.34
C ILE A 161 -10.11 -13.06 -5.57
N GLY A 162 -11.01 -12.21 -6.07
CA GLY A 162 -12.31 -11.97 -5.45
C GLY A 162 -13.18 -13.22 -5.35
N GLU A 163 -13.15 -14.07 -6.38
CA GLU A 163 -13.88 -15.35 -6.40
C GLU A 163 -13.32 -16.34 -5.37
N LEU A 164 -11.98 -16.47 -5.30
CA LEU A 164 -11.32 -17.33 -4.32
C LEU A 164 -11.52 -16.81 -2.88
N ASN A 165 -11.43 -15.50 -2.68
CA ASN A 165 -11.70 -14.84 -1.40
C ASN A 165 -13.14 -15.13 -0.92
N ALA A 166 -14.14 -15.08 -1.81
CA ALA A 166 -15.52 -15.39 -1.43
C ALA A 166 -15.67 -16.83 -0.91
N GLY A 167 -14.99 -17.80 -1.55
CA GLY A 167 -14.95 -19.19 -1.10
C GLY A 167 -14.32 -19.33 0.29
N LEU A 168 -13.11 -18.80 0.47
CA LEU A 168 -12.39 -18.85 1.75
C LEU A 168 -13.14 -18.12 2.88
N LEU A 169 -13.76 -16.99 2.57
CA LEU A 169 -14.57 -16.23 3.53
C LEU A 169 -15.80 -17.00 3.98
N SER A 170 -16.46 -17.75 3.08
CA SER A 170 -17.61 -18.60 3.43
C SER A 170 -17.23 -19.73 4.40
N GLU A 171 -15.98 -20.19 4.34
CA GLU A 171 -15.40 -21.17 5.26
C GLU A 171 -14.83 -20.52 6.54
N SER A 172 -14.86 -19.19 6.67
CA SER A 172 -14.22 -18.41 7.74
C SER A 172 -12.70 -18.65 7.85
N ARG A 173 -12.02 -18.79 6.71
CA ARG A 173 -10.59 -19.12 6.65
C ARG A 173 -9.79 -17.92 6.17
N LYS A 174 -8.84 -17.48 6.99
CA LYS A 174 -7.85 -16.47 6.59
C LYS A 174 -6.78 -17.10 5.74
N TYR A 175 -6.19 -16.30 4.87
CA TYR A 175 -5.17 -16.74 3.93
C TYR A 175 -4.05 -15.71 3.75
N LEU A 176 -2.91 -16.21 3.29
CA LEU A 176 -1.80 -15.40 2.78
C LEU A 176 -2.06 -15.06 1.31
N LEU A 177 -1.91 -13.78 0.95
CA LEU A 177 -2.02 -13.32 -0.44
C LEU A 177 -0.65 -12.88 -0.94
N VAL A 178 -0.16 -13.50 -2.02
CA VAL A 178 1.16 -13.25 -2.58
C VAL A 178 1.02 -12.83 -4.04
N GLY A 179 1.73 -11.77 -4.44
CA GLY A 179 1.89 -11.51 -5.87
C GLY A 179 2.55 -10.19 -6.21
N PRO A 180 2.73 -9.93 -7.52
CA PRO A 180 3.61 -8.88 -8.00
C PRO A 180 2.99 -7.49 -7.98
N GLY A 181 3.86 -6.49 -7.79
CA GLY A 181 3.51 -5.08 -7.88
C GLY A 181 2.63 -4.60 -6.74
N ARG A 182 2.07 -3.39 -6.91
CA ARG A 182 1.34 -2.68 -5.87
C ARG A 182 -0.14 -3.05 -5.81
N TRP A 183 -0.59 -3.58 -4.67
CA TRP A 183 -1.97 -3.98 -4.46
C TRP A 183 -2.87 -2.79 -4.09
N GLY A 184 -4.08 -2.75 -4.65
CA GLY A 184 -5.04 -1.67 -4.38
C GLY A 184 -4.73 -0.35 -5.09
N SER A 185 -3.77 -0.34 -6.03
CA SER A 185 -3.48 0.80 -6.90
C SER A 185 -4.62 1.02 -7.91
N ALA A 186 -4.99 2.28 -8.17
CA ALA A 186 -5.85 2.62 -9.30
C ALA A 186 -5.12 2.49 -10.65
N ASP A 187 -3.78 2.57 -10.62
CA ASP A 187 -2.95 2.33 -11.79
C ASP A 187 -2.63 0.85 -11.93
N ARG A 188 -3.30 0.21 -12.90
CA ARG A 188 -3.16 -1.20 -13.26
C ARG A 188 -1.79 -1.56 -13.85
N TRP A 189 -0.99 -0.57 -14.25
CA TRP A 189 0.36 -0.76 -14.76
C TRP A 189 1.43 -0.72 -13.66
N LEU A 190 1.03 -0.44 -12.42
CA LEU A 190 1.90 -0.45 -11.25
C LEU A 190 1.57 -1.61 -10.30
N GLY A 191 0.48 -2.34 -10.54
CA GLY A 191 0.10 -3.51 -9.76
C GLY A 191 -1.33 -3.98 -9.98
N ILE A 192 -1.87 -4.72 -9.01
CA ILE A 192 -3.17 -5.39 -9.12
C ILE A 192 -4.25 -4.52 -8.47
N PRO A 193 -5.24 -4.02 -9.23
CA PRO A 193 -6.26 -3.09 -8.75
C PRO A 193 -7.39 -3.84 -8.01
N VAL A 194 -7.06 -4.55 -6.93
CA VAL A 194 -8.06 -5.16 -6.06
C VAL A 194 -8.82 -4.10 -5.26
N SER A 195 -10.13 -4.30 -5.11
CA SER A 195 -10.94 -3.58 -4.13
C SER A 195 -10.89 -4.29 -2.78
N TRP A 196 -11.19 -3.57 -1.70
CA TRP A 196 -11.27 -4.16 -0.35
C TRP A 196 -12.24 -5.35 -0.28
N ALA A 197 -13.39 -5.27 -0.97
CA ALA A 197 -14.36 -6.35 -1.02
C ALA A 197 -13.82 -7.66 -1.64
N GLN A 198 -12.81 -7.56 -2.51
CA GLN A 198 -12.18 -8.72 -3.16
C GLN A 198 -11.11 -9.39 -2.30
N ILE A 199 -10.65 -8.75 -1.21
CA ILE A 199 -9.56 -9.28 -0.37
C ILE A 199 -9.88 -9.23 1.13
N CYS A 200 -11.15 -9.04 1.51
CA CYS A 200 -11.53 -8.80 2.90
C CYS A 200 -11.25 -9.99 3.84
N GLY A 201 -11.00 -11.20 3.32
CA GLY A 201 -10.59 -12.38 4.09
C GLY A 201 -9.09 -12.53 4.29
N VAL A 202 -8.26 -11.61 3.77
CA VAL A 202 -6.80 -11.72 3.84
C VAL A 202 -6.29 -11.58 5.28
N GLY A 203 -5.37 -12.46 5.68
CA GLY A 203 -4.72 -12.42 6.99
C GLY A 203 -3.31 -11.80 6.96
N ALA A 204 -2.64 -11.92 5.82
CA ALA A 204 -1.34 -11.33 5.51
C ALA A 204 -1.15 -11.19 3.99
N MET A 205 -0.35 -10.21 3.58
CA MET A 205 -0.03 -9.92 2.19
C MET A 205 1.48 -9.89 1.97
N VAL A 206 1.94 -10.39 0.82
CA VAL A 206 3.31 -10.31 0.33
C VAL A 206 3.31 -9.72 -1.07
N GLU A 207 3.86 -8.53 -1.20
CA GLU A 207 4.19 -7.92 -2.48
C GLU A 207 5.55 -8.43 -2.94
N THR A 208 5.63 -8.91 -4.17
CA THR A 208 6.91 -9.32 -4.76
C THR A 208 7.33 -8.34 -5.84
N SER A 209 8.60 -7.94 -5.87
CA SER A 209 9.13 -7.23 -7.03
C SER A 209 9.03 -8.13 -8.27
N SER A 210 8.57 -7.58 -9.39
CA SER A 210 8.74 -8.22 -10.69
C SER A 210 9.56 -7.30 -11.59
N SER A 211 10.32 -7.86 -12.52
CA SER A 211 11.06 -7.10 -13.53
C SER A 211 10.16 -6.19 -14.37
N GLU A 212 8.87 -6.50 -14.46
CA GLU A 212 7.86 -5.80 -15.25
C GLU A 212 7.09 -4.73 -14.45
N LEU A 213 7.13 -4.79 -13.11
CA LEU A 213 6.44 -3.86 -12.21
C LEU A 213 7.39 -3.42 -11.09
N ARG A 214 7.99 -2.23 -11.27
CA ARG A 214 8.64 -1.49 -10.20
C ARG A 214 7.74 -0.33 -9.81
N ALA A 215 7.05 -0.48 -8.69
CA ALA A 215 6.27 0.58 -8.09
C ALA A 215 6.78 0.81 -6.68
N ASP A 216 6.94 2.08 -6.29
CA ASP A 216 7.17 2.41 -4.88
C ASP A 216 5.94 1.98 -4.06
N PRO A 217 6.13 1.35 -2.89
CA PRO A 217 5.04 0.98 -2.02
C PRO A 217 4.28 2.27 -1.66
N SER A 218 3.00 2.32 -1.97
CA SER A 218 2.23 3.54 -1.74
C SER A 218 0.93 3.26 -1.01
N GLN A 219 0.76 4.04 0.06
CA GLN A 219 -0.25 3.90 1.09
C GLN A 219 -1.52 4.61 0.66
N GLY A 220 -2.34 3.94 -0.16
CA GLY A 220 -3.68 4.44 -0.47
C GLY A 220 -4.53 4.51 0.81
N SER A 221 -5.10 5.67 1.14
CA SER A 221 -5.58 6.00 2.48
C SER A 221 -6.57 4.98 3.07
N HIS A 222 -7.67 4.64 2.37
CA HIS A 222 -8.67 3.70 2.89
C HIS A 222 -8.23 2.22 2.85
N PHE A 223 -7.50 1.84 1.79
CA PHE A 223 -7.00 0.47 1.62
C PHE A 223 -5.97 0.14 2.70
N PHE A 224 -5.02 1.05 2.91
CA PHE A 224 -3.98 0.91 3.91
C PHE A 224 -4.51 1.05 5.34
N HIS A 225 -5.46 1.95 5.58
CA HIS A 225 -6.13 2.07 6.87
C HIS A 225 -6.79 0.75 7.31
N ASN A 226 -7.42 0.01 6.39
CA ASN A 226 -7.99 -1.29 6.73
C ASN A 226 -6.92 -2.33 7.05
N ILE A 227 -5.81 -2.33 6.31
CA ILE A 227 -4.67 -3.24 6.57
C ILE A 227 -4.12 -3.00 7.97
N THR A 228 -3.84 -1.75 8.32
CA THR A 228 -3.27 -1.39 9.62
C THR A 228 -4.27 -1.61 10.76
N THR A 229 -5.52 -1.18 10.60
CA THR A 229 -6.56 -1.27 11.64
C THR A 229 -6.96 -2.72 11.93
N LEU A 230 -7.01 -3.57 10.91
CA LEU A 230 -7.36 -4.99 11.07
C LEU A 230 -6.15 -5.86 11.44
N GLY A 231 -4.97 -5.26 11.62
CA GLY A 231 -3.74 -5.95 11.97
C GLY A 231 -3.31 -6.94 10.89
N ILE A 232 -3.60 -6.65 9.63
CA ILE A 232 -3.14 -7.45 8.48
C ILE A 232 -1.66 -7.14 8.29
N THR A 233 -0.87 -8.19 8.17
CA THR A 233 0.56 -8.07 7.91
C THR A 233 0.79 -7.73 6.45
N TYR A 234 1.67 -6.79 6.17
CA TYR A 234 2.03 -6.42 4.80
C TYR A 234 3.54 -6.47 4.62
N ALA A 235 4.04 -7.41 3.83
CA ALA A 235 5.46 -7.57 3.56
C ALA A 235 5.77 -7.28 2.10
N THR A 236 6.94 -6.69 1.85
CA THR A 236 7.47 -6.46 0.50
C THR A 236 8.75 -7.25 0.34
N VAL A 237 8.80 -8.14 -0.63
CA VAL A 237 9.98 -8.93 -0.99
C VAL A 237 10.62 -8.26 -2.21
N LEU A 238 11.80 -7.70 -1.99
CA LEU A 238 12.63 -7.11 -3.05
C LEU A 238 13.65 -8.15 -3.56
N ASP A 239 14.14 -7.98 -4.79
CA ASP A 239 15.27 -8.76 -5.35
C ASP A 239 16.61 -8.36 -4.67
N GLU A 240 16.67 -8.42 -3.35
CA GLU A 240 17.85 -8.16 -2.52
C GLU A 240 18.36 -9.46 -1.87
N ALA A 241 19.61 -9.45 -1.40
CA ALA A 241 20.26 -10.67 -0.91
C ALA A 241 19.62 -11.28 0.36
N SER A 242 18.85 -10.50 1.13
CA SER A 242 18.19 -10.95 2.37
C SER A 242 16.73 -11.32 2.21
N ASP A 243 16.10 -10.92 1.09
CA ASP A 243 14.67 -10.99 0.90
C ASP A 243 14.37 -12.08 -0.12
N PHE A 244 13.49 -13.00 0.23
CA PHE A 244 13.12 -14.07 -0.69
C PHE A 244 11.75 -14.62 -0.41
N ILE A 245 11.21 -15.26 -1.45
CA ILE A 245 10.07 -16.15 -1.37
C ILE A 245 10.40 -17.40 -2.17
N ASP A 246 10.23 -18.58 -1.57
CA ASP A 246 10.54 -19.85 -2.22
C ASP A 246 9.40 -20.24 -3.17
N TRP A 247 9.48 -19.75 -4.40
CA TRP A 247 8.55 -20.08 -5.48
C TRP A 247 8.59 -21.56 -5.85
N ASN A 248 9.73 -22.24 -5.73
CA ASN A 248 9.83 -23.66 -6.05
C ASN A 248 9.05 -24.49 -5.02
N TRP A 249 9.19 -24.15 -3.75
CA TRP A 249 8.38 -24.74 -2.70
C TRP A 249 6.89 -24.45 -2.91
N LEU A 250 6.49 -23.18 -3.11
CA LEU A 250 5.08 -22.80 -3.31
C LEU A 250 4.41 -23.52 -4.48
N THR A 251 5.13 -23.66 -5.60
CA THR A 251 4.61 -24.34 -6.81
C THR A 251 4.65 -25.86 -6.72
N SER A 252 5.39 -26.44 -5.78
CA SER A 252 5.42 -27.89 -5.53
C SER A 252 4.25 -28.40 -4.67
N LEU A 253 3.54 -27.49 -4.00
CA LEU A 253 2.45 -27.84 -3.09
C LEU A 253 1.21 -28.35 -3.82
N PRO A 254 0.40 -29.22 -3.18
CA PRO A 254 -0.86 -29.67 -3.75
C PRO A 254 -1.85 -28.50 -3.89
N VAL A 255 -2.34 -28.34 -5.12
CA VAL A 255 -3.29 -27.29 -5.49
C VAL A 255 -4.68 -27.66 -4.98
N ALA A 256 -5.28 -26.77 -4.18
CA ALA A 256 -6.64 -26.91 -3.68
C ALA A 256 -7.66 -26.35 -4.67
N ASN A 257 -7.35 -25.22 -5.29
CA ASN A 257 -8.12 -24.61 -6.36
C ASN A 257 -7.20 -23.82 -7.29
N GLU A 258 -7.56 -23.68 -8.56
CA GLU A 258 -6.75 -22.97 -9.53
C GLU A 258 -7.64 -22.24 -10.54
N THR A 259 -7.23 -21.01 -10.84
CA THR A 259 -7.82 -20.18 -11.89
C THR A 259 -6.78 -19.98 -13.00
N THR A 260 -7.07 -19.14 -13.99
CA THR A 260 -6.10 -18.87 -15.07
C THR A 260 -4.79 -18.34 -14.51
N HIS A 261 -4.86 -17.36 -13.60
CA HIS A 261 -3.68 -16.60 -13.15
C HIS A 261 -3.37 -16.77 -11.66
N VAL A 262 -4.30 -17.30 -10.86
CA VAL A 262 -4.14 -17.43 -9.41
C VAL A 262 -4.22 -18.90 -8.99
N THR A 263 -3.30 -19.31 -8.13
CA THR A 263 -3.28 -20.64 -7.52
C THR A 263 -3.61 -20.54 -6.04
N HIS A 264 -4.49 -21.42 -5.58
CA HIS A 264 -4.81 -21.63 -4.17
C HIS A 264 -4.20 -22.94 -3.71
N VAL A 265 -3.27 -22.87 -2.75
CA VAL A 265 -2.71 -24.04 -2.08
C VAL A 265 -3.18 -24.07 -0.63
N ARG A 266 -3.30 -25.29 -0.10
CA ARG A 266 -3.69 -25.55 1.29
C ARG A 266 -2.66 -26.44 1.94
N LEU A 267 -2.08 -25.94 3.02
CA LEU A 267 -1.13 -26.68 3.84
C LEU A 267 -1.88 -27.61 4.82
N ASP A 268 -1.27 -28.75 5.13
CA ASP A 268 -1.80 -29.67 6.16
C ASP A 268 -1.74 -29.07 7.57
N LYS A 269 -0.80 -28.15 7.79
CA LYS A 269 -0.61 -27.43 9.06
C LYS A 269 -0.61 -25.93 8.80
N GLN A 270 -1.06 -25.17 9.79
CA GLN A 270 -0.93 -23.73 9.78
C GLN A 270 0.55 -23.35 9.82
N PHE A 271 0.92 -22.32 9.05
CA PHE A 271 2.26 -21.75 9.09
C PHE A 271 2.34 -20.63 10.13
N ASN A 272 3.54 -20.42 10.65
CA ASN A 272 3.87 -19.32 11.54
C ASN A 272 4.25 -18.09 10.72
N LEU A 273 3.70 -16.95 11.11
CA LEU A 273 4.03 -15.63 10.59
C LEU A 273 4.50 -14.77 11.76
N LYS A 274 5.73 -14.27 11.65
CA LYS A 274 6.31 -13.33 12.62
C LYS A 274 6.70 -12.05 11.92
N VAL A 275 6.31 -10.93 12.51
CA VAL A 275 6.68 -9.58 12.06
C VAL A 275 7.18 -8.80 13.24
N ASP A 276 8.43 -8.34 13.17
CA ASP A 276 9.00 -7.36 14.07
C ASP A 276 8.94 -5.98 13.40
N GLY A 277 7.97 -5.17 13.81
CA GLY A 277 7.76 -3.82 13.30
C GLY A 277 8.91 -2.86 13.61
N ARG A 278 9.77 -3.17 14.61
CA ARG A 278 10.93 -2.32 14.96
C ARG A 278 12.07 -2.49 13.98
N SER A 279 12.29 -3.71 13.50
CA SER A 279 13.30 -4.02 12.49
C SER A 279 12.71 -4.09 11.08
N SER A 280 11.39 -3.90 10.93
CA SER A 280 10.63 -4.10 9.68
C SER A 280 10.83 -5.49 9.08
N LYS A 281 11.17 -6.50 9.89
CA LYS A 281 11.43 -7.87 9.43
C LYS A 281 10.20 -8.74 9.52
N CYS A 282 9.96 -9.53 8.48
CA CYS A 282 8.93 -10.55 8.45
C CYS A 282 9.54 -11.90 8.05
N VAL A 283 9.13 -12.96 8.75
CA VAL A 283 9.43 -14.36 8.39
C VAL A 283 8.15 -15.19 8.39
N MET A 284 8.04 -16.09 7.44
CA MET A 284 6.96 -17.09 7.37
C MET A 284 7.56 -18.49 7.23
N PHE A 285 7.21 -19.40 8.14
CA PHE A 285 7.79 -20.74 8.24
C PHE A 285 6.76 -21.75 8.74
N ILE A 286 6.98 -23.05 8.52
CA ILE A 286 6.07 -24.13 8.95
C ILE A 286 6.50 -24.67 10.31
#